data_AF-A0A7X3UZ95-F1
#
_entry.id   AF-A0A7X3UZ95-F1
#
_cell.length_a   1.000
_cell.length_b   1.000
_cell.length_c   1.000
_cell.angle_alpha   90.00
_cell.angle_beta   90.00
_cell.angle_gamma   90.00
#
_symmetry.space_group_name_H-M   'P 1'
#
loop_
_entity.id
_entity.type
_entity.pdbx_description
1 polymer ?
#
loop_
_entity_poly.entity_id
_entity_poly.type
_entity_poly.pdbx_seq_one_letter_code
_entity_poly.pdbx_strand_id
1 'polypeptide(L)'
;MRFIEEDVSDAVPEIIKVMPTYSKANGLLSFCFVDPFSAKLDFNVFRHLSSRYRMDFLVLLMLGRDIRTNFQRYYQDDTDTRIGDLVADESWRNEWVDRGLRARHLIWFVLTKFSKAMSNLGYQQTTLDEAAPVRIAHGNVLQYYLVLYSKHSLGRKLWRETQKTVDPQMGLEL
;
A
#
# COMPACT_ATOMS: atom_id res chain seq x y z
N MET A 1 18.45 -12.08 -11.41
CA MET A 1 17.13 -12.04 -10.75
C MET A 1 17.16 -13.04 -9.61
N ARG A 2 16.78 -12.63 -8.39
CA ARG A 2 16.72 -13.50 -7.20
C ARG A 2 15.24 -13.67 -6.84
N PHE A 3 14.81 -14.91 -6.69
CA PHE A 3 13.46 -15.25 -6.24
C PHE A 3 13.54 -15.79 -4.81
N ILE A 4 12.60 -15.37 -3.96
CA ILE A 4 12.48 -15.78 -2.56
C ILE A 4 11.03 -16.25 -2.40
N GLU A 5 10.85 -17.54 -2.09
CA GLU A 5 9.54 -18.18 -1.95
C GLU A 5 9.15 -18.26 -0.47
N GLU A 6 8.55 -17.19 0.04
CA GLU A 6 8.17 -17.07 1.45
C GLU A 6 7.06 -16.00 1.62
N ASP A 7 6.40 -15.96 2.78
CA ASP A 7 5.55 -14.82 3.13
C ASP A 7 6.42 -13.56 3.18
N VAL A 8 5.97 -12.48 2.53
CA VAL A 8 6.76 -11.25 2.41
C VAL A 8 7.13 -10.65 3.77
N SER A 9 6.28 -10.85 4.79
CA SER A 9 6.51 -10.36 6.14
C SER A 9 7.73 -11.04 6.78
N ASP A 10 7.94 -12.31 6.46
CA ASP A 10 9.03 -13.15 6.96
C ASP A 10 10.30 -13.03 6.10
N ALA A 11 10.14 -12.82 4.78
CA ALA A 11 11.24 -12.73 3.82
C ALA A 11 12.09 -11.44 3.91
N VAL A 12 11.64 -10.41 4.64
CA VAL A 12 12.32 -9.11 4.68
C VAL A 12 13.83 -9.18 5.00
N PRO A 13 14.30 -9.98 5.98
CA PRO A 13 15.73 -10.11 6.27
C PRO A 13 16.53 -10.65 5.09
N GLU A 14 16.01 -11.66 4.38
CA GLU A 14 16.69 -12.22 3.20
C GLU A 14 16.64 -11.23 2.02
N ILE A 15 15.52 -10.51 1.81
CA ILE A 15 15.42 -9.43 0.82
C ILE A 15 16.52 -8.38 1.07
N ILE A 16 16.65 -7.91 2.31
CA ILE A 16 17.66 -6.92 2.70
C ILE A 16 19.07 -7.44 2.42
N LYS A 17 19.34 -8.72 2.69
CA LYS A 17 20.66 -9.33 2.51
C LYS A 17 21.06 -9.46 1.05
N VAL A 18 20.12 -9.79 0.15
CA VAL A 18 20.42 -10.00 -1.27
C VAL A 18 20.39 -8.71 -2.09
N MET A 19 19.73 -7.66 -1.61
CA MET A 19 19.65 -6.39 -2.31
C MET A 19 21.00 -5.67 -2.34
N PRO A 20 21.34 -4.99 -3.46
CA PRO A 20 22.58 -4.23 -3.57
C PRO A 20 22.57 -3.04 -2.60
N THR A 21 23.76 -2.65 -2.15
CA THR A 21 23.93 -1.50 -1.26
C THR A 21 24.38 -0.28 -2.05
N TYR A 22 23.93 0.90 -1.60
CA TYR A 22 24.38 2.16 -2.18
C TYR A 22 25.89 2.33 -2.01
N SER A 23 26.57 2.72 -3.09
CA SER A 23 27.92 3.26 -3.05
C SER A 23 27.99 4.53 -3.88
N LYS A 24 28.94 5.43 -3.58
CA LYS A 24 29.14 6.64 -4.39
C LYS A 24 29.53 6.34 -5.84
N ALA A 25 30.14 5.18 -6.09
CA ALA A 25 30.59 4.78 -7.42
C ALA A 25 29.44 4.23 -8.29
N ASN A 26 28.48 3.53 -7.68
CA ASN A 26 27.44 2.80 -8.43
C ASN A 26 26.02 3.39 -8.25
N GLY A 27 25.82 4.24 -7.26
CA GLY A 27 24.49 4.72 -6.89
C GLY A 27 23.56 3.59 -6.44
N LEU A 28 22.30 3.93 -6.16
CA LEU A 28 21.21 2.96 -5.97
C LEU A 28 19.87 3.67 -6.12
N LEU A 29 19.03 3.19 -7.03
CA LEU A 29 17.61 3.53 -7.11
C LEU A 29 16.82 2.31 -6.67
N SER A 30 15.98 2.47 -5.65
CA SER A 30 15.19 1.39 -5.08
C SER A 30 13.71 1.68 -5.27
N PHE A 31 13.02 0.73 -5.91
CA PHE A 31 11.58 0.80 -6.14
C PHE A 31 10.97 -0.54 -5.76
N CYS A 32 9.87 -0.53 -5.03
CA CYS A 32 9.17 -1.73 -4.59
C CYS A 32 7.69 -1.65 -4.98
N PHE A 33 7.28 -2.62 -5.80
CA PHE A 33 5.88 -2.85 -6.09
C PHE A 33 5.32 -3.85 -5.08
N VAL A 34 4.23 -3.49 -4.41
CA VAL A 34 3.61 -4.29 -3.34
C VAL A 34 2.19 -4.62 -3.75
N ASP A 35 1.95 -5.92 -4.03
CA ASP A 35 0.67 -6.47 -4.46
C ASP A 35 0.21 -7.59 -3.51
N PRO A 36 -0.39 -7.23 -2.37
CA PRO A 36 -0.85 -8.21 -1.41
C PRO A 36 -2.14 -8.87 -1.89
N PHE A 37 -2.28 -10.18 -1.74
CA PHE A 37 -3.48 -10.92 -2.15
C PHE A 37 -4.77 -10.48 -1.42
N SER A 38 -4.65 -9.91 -0.23
CA SER A 38 -5.76 -9.42 0.60
C SER A 38 -5.29 -8.26 1.49
N ALA A 39 -6.16 -7.76 2.38
CA ALA A 39 -5.76 -6.81 3.42
C ALA A 39 -4.70 -7.35 4.42
N LYS A 40 -4.31 -8.63 4.34
CA LYS A 40 -3.23 -9.21 5.14
C LYS A 40 -1.86 -8.82 4.57
N LEU A 41 -1.34 -7.68 5.03
CA LEU A 41 0.02 -7.21 4.79
C LEU A 41 0.53 -6.53 6.06
N ASP A 42 1.64 -7.00 6.62
CA ASP A 42 2.25 -6.36 7.79
C ASP A 42 2.98 -5.07 7.39
N PHE A 43 2.60 -3.95 8.01
CA PHE A 43 3.25 -2.66 7.78
C PHE A 43 4.76 -2.65 8.14
N ASN A 44 5.23 -3.60 8.96
CA ASN A 44 6.65 -3.81 9.25
C ASN A 44 7.51 -3.97 7.98
N VAL A 45 6.94 -4.52 6.90
CA VAL A 45 7.63 -4.63 5.61
C VAL A 45 8.12 -3.25 5.15
N PHE A 46 7.25 -2.25 5.17
CA PHE A 46 7.61 -0.88 4.78
C PHE A 46 8.62 -0.27 5.75
N ARG A 47 8.44 -0.48 7.05
CA ARG A 47 9.34 0.02 8.10
C ARG A 47 10.76 -0.49 7.90
N HIS A 48 10.93 -1.79 7.72
CA HIS A 48 12.24 -2.42 7.57
C HIS A 48 12.91 -2.09 6.23
N LEU A 49 12.18 -2.12 5.12
CA LEU A 49 12.75 -1.80 3.82
C LEU A 49 13.14 -0.31 3.72
N SER A 50 12.29 0.59 4.23
CA SER A 50 12.54 2.03 4.17
C SER A 50 13.57 2.57 5.17
N SER A 51 13.87 1.82 6.24
CA SER A 51 14.96 2.15 7.16
C SER A 51 16.32 1.84 6.53
N ARG A 52 16.38 0.80 5.68
CA ARG A 52 17.60 0.36 5.03
C ARG A 52 17.88 1.02 3.68
N TYR A 53 16.83 1.36 2.94
CA TYR A 53 16.90 1.86 1.57
C TYR A 53 16.13 3.16 1.38
N ARG A 54 16.63 4.03 0.49
CA ARG A 54 15.83 5.14 -0.07
C ARG A 54 14.93 4.57 -1.16
N MET A 55 13.79 4.04 -0.74
CA MET A 55 12.88 3.27 -1.58
C MET A 55 11.61 4.04 -1.87
N ASP A 56 11.15 3.99 -3.11
CA ASP A 56 9.79 4.38 -3.47
C ASP A 56 8.89 3.14 -3.50
N PHE A 57 7.67 3.25 -2.96
CA PHE A 57 6.71 2.15 -2.93
C PHE A 57 5.53 2.45 -3.83
N LEU A 58 5.20 1.51 -4.71
CA LEU A 58 3.93 1.49 -5.42
C LEU A 58 3.08 0.37 -4.82
N VAL A 59 2.06 0.76 -4.07
CA VAL A 59 1.27 -0.15 -3.23
C VAL A 59 -0.12 -0.31 -3.79
N LEU A 60 -0.55 -1.56 -3.90
CA LEU A 60 -1.85 -1.96 -4.37
C LEU A 60 -2.73 -2.28 -3.15
N LEU A 61 -3.45 -1.27 -2.67
CA LEU A 61 -4.26 -1.37 -1.46
C LEU A 61 -5.63 -1.97 -1.80
N MET A 62 -5.93 -3.14 -1.23
CA MET A 62 -7.18 -3.90 -1.43
C MET A 62 -8.43 -3.28 -0.77
N LEU A 63 -8.62 -1.96 -0.93
CA LEU A 63 -9.70 -1.16 -0.32
C LEU A 63 -11.05 -1.29 -1.05
N GLY A 64 -11.07 -1.96 -2.21
CA GLY A 64 -12.28 -2.20 -2.98
C GLY A 64 -13.02 -3.43 -2.47
N ARG A 65 -13.05 -4.49 -3.29
CA ARG A 65 -13.86 -5.69 -3.04
C ARG A 65 -13.53 -6.40 -1.74
N ASP A 66 -12.26 -6.63 -1.44
CA ASP A 66 -11.82 -7.42 -0.28
C ASP A 66 -12.26 -6.77 1.04
N ILE A 67 -11.73 -5.57 1.35
CA ILE A 67 -12.07 -4.87 2.58
C ILE A 67 -13.58 -4.61 2.67
N ARG A 68 -14.26 -4.21 1.61
CA ARG A 68 -15.72 -3.94 1.69
C ARG A 68 -16.55 -5.17 2.04
N THR A 69 -16.16 -6.33 1.53
CA THR A 69 -16.90 -7.58 1.78
C THR A 69 -16.61 -8.12 3.18
N ASN A 70 -15.36 -7.99 3.63
CA ASN A 70 -14.89 -8.61 4.86
C ASN A 70 -14.87 -7.69 6.08
N PHE A 71 -15.12 -6.38 5.91
CA PHE A 71 -14.96 -5.39 6.98
C PHE A 71 -15.76 -5.71 8.24
N GLN A 72 -16.99 -6.20 8.10
CA GLN A 72 -17.81 -6.52 9.27
C GLN A 72 -17.14 -7.58 10.15
N ARG A 73 -16.55 -8.61 9.55
CA ARG A 73 -15.78 -9.63 10.27
C ARG A 73 -14.55 -9.01 10.92
N TYR A 74 -13.76 -8.25 10.16
CA TYR A 74 -12.56 -7.58 10.68
C TYR A 74 -12.89 -6.65 11.84
N TYR A 75 -14.04 -5.98 11.80
CA TYR A 75 -14.46 -5.05 12.83
C TYR A 75 -14.98 -5.75 14.09
N GLN A 76 -15.75 -6.83 13.95
CA GLN A 76 -16.40 -7.52 15.07
C GLN A 76 -15.49 -8.53 15.79
N ASP A 77 -14.57 -9.17 15.08
CA ASP A 77 -13.59 -10.08 15.66
C ASP A 77 -12.41 -9.26 16.18
N ASP A 78 -12.25 -9.18 17.50
CA ASP A 78 -11.17 -8.45 18.17
C ASP A 78 -9.80 -9.11 18.00
N THR A 79 -9.77 -10.41 17.68
CA THR A 79 -8.55 -11.17 17.40
C THR A 79 -8.03 -10.97 15.98
N ASP A 80 -8.83 -10.39 15.07
CA ASP A 80 -8.41 -10.15 13.68
C ASP A 80 -7.46 -8.94 13.59
N THR A 81 -6.19 -9.17 13.28
CA THR A 81 -5.19 -8.09 13.27
C THR A 81 -5.05 -7.40 11.92
N ARG A 82 -5.65 -7.90 10.83
CA ARG A 82 -5.31 -7.51 9.45
C ARG A 82 -5.31 -6.00 9.19
N ILE A 83 -6.37 -5.30 9.59
CA ILE A 83 -6.45 -3.84 9.40
C ILE A 83 -5.45 -3.11 10.29
N GLY A 84 -5.27 -3.57 11.53
CA GLY A 84 -4.32 -3.00 12.48
C GLY A 84 -2.88 -3.15 12.00
N ASP A 85 -2.52 -4.35 11.53
CA ASP A 85 -1.21 -4.66 10.95
C ASP A 85 -0.96 -3.84 9.69
N LEU A 86 -1.96 -3.75 8.80
CA LEU A 86 -1.87 -3.00 7.55
C LEU A 86 -1.61 -1.50 7.78
N VAL A 87 -2.29 -0.89 8.76
CA VAL A 87 -2.22 0.56 8.99
C VAL A 87 -1.32 0.94 10.18
N ALA A 88 -0.62 -0.03 10.76
CA ALA A 88 0.20 0.10 11.96
C ALA A 88 -0.52 0.79 13.14
N ASP A 89 -1.76 0.37 13.40
CA ASP A 89 -2.58 0.93 14.48
C ASP A 89 -3.58 -0.11 15.02
N GLU A 90 -3.26 -0.70 16.16
CA GLU A 90 -4.13 -1.66 16.86
C GLU A 90 -5.44 -1.03 17.37
N SER A 91 -5.45 0.29 17.59
CA SER A 91 -6.60 1.03 18.13
C SER A 91 -7.60 1.48 17.06
N TRP A 92 -7.41 1.07 15.80
CA TRP A 92 -8.22 1.54 14.67
C TRP A 92 -9.74 1.35 14.88
N ARG A 93 -10.16 0.30 15.59
CA ARG A 93 -11.57 0.02 15.89
C ARG A 93 -12.17 1.09 16.80
N ASN A 94 -11.45 1.49 17.84
CA ASN A 94 -11.90 2.54 18.76
C ASN A 94 -12.08 3.85 17.99
N GLU A 95 -11.08 4.21 17.16
CA GLU A 95 -11.19 5.43 16.35
C GLU A 95 -12.33 5.36 15.33
N TRP A 96 -12.62 4.18 14.77
CA TRP A 96 -13.77 3.98 13.88
C TRP A 96 -15.11 4.24 14.59
N VAL A 97 -15.24 3.75 15.83
CA VAL A 97 -16.42 3.93 16.70
C VAL A 97 -16.56 5.38 17.14
N ASP A 98 -15.50 5.96 17.71
CA ASP A 98 -15.52 7.30 18.29
C ASP A 98 -15.89 8.37 17.25
N ARG A 99 -15.50 8.15 16.00
CA ARG A 99 -15.83 9.04 14.88
C ARG A 99 -17.22 8.80 14.28
N GLY A 100 -17.96 7.80 14.73
CA GLY A 100 -19.28 7.46 14.20
C GLY A 100 -19.28 7.15 12.70
N LEU A 101 -18.21 6.51 12.20
CA LEU A 101 -18.03 6.28 10.77
C LEU A 101 -19.00 5.20 10.25
N ARG A 102 -19.29 5.28 8.94
CA ARG A 102 -20.21 4.39 8.22
C ARG A 102 -19.45 3.73 7.09
N ALA A 103 -20.01 2.66 6.52
CA ALA A 103 -19.39 1.90 5.41
C ALA A 103 -18.89 2.79 4.25
N ARG A 104 -19.57 3.90 3.94
CA ARG A 104 -19.13 4.85 2.90
C ARG A 104 -17.76 5.52 3.19
N HIS A 105 -17.36 5.61 4.45
CA HIS A 105 -16.09 6.22 4.88
C HIS A 105 -14.94 5.20 4.95
N LEU A 106 -15.21 3.90 4.75
CA LEU A 106 -14.24 2.83 4.97
C LEU A 106 -12.95 3.00 4.17
N ILE A 107 -13.07 3.24 2.86
CA ILE A 107 -11.90 3.41 1.98
C ILE A 107 -11.07 4.61 2.43
N TRP A 108 -11.72 5.75 2.63
CA TRP A 108 -11.05 6.97 3.07
C TRP A 108 -10.35 6.75 4.41
N PHE A 109 -11.01 6.07 5.35
CA PHE A 109 -10.47 5.80 6.68
C PHE A 109 -9.21 4.95 6.62
N VAL A 110 -9.27 3.78 5.95
CA VAL A 110 -8.12 2.87 5.84
C VAL A 110 -6.98 3.53 5.07
N LEU A 111 -7.26 4.22 3.95
CA LEU A 111 -6.24 4.95 3.20
C LEU A 111 -5.59 6.04 4.04
N THR A 112 -6.37 6.81 4.81
CA THR A 112 -5.85 7.88 5.66
C THR A 112 -4.94 7.34 6.76
N LYS A 113 -5.34 6.22 7.38
CA LYS A 113 -4.54 5.54 8.41
C LYS A 113 -3.23 5.00 7.82
N PHE A 114 -3.30 4.28 6.70
CA PHE A 114 -2.11 3.78 6.01
C PHE A 114 -1.17 4.92 5.57
N SER A 115 -1.72 5.98 4.99
CA SER A 115 -0.99 7.17 4.56
C SER A 115 -0.32 7.88 5.73
N LYS A 116 -0.99 7.97 6.89
CA LYS A 116 -0.41 8.46 8.14
C LYS A 116 0.75 7.59 8.61
N ALA A 117 0.61 6.26 8.57
CA ALA A 117 1.68 5.33 8.92
C ALA A 117 2.91 5.50 8.00
N MET A 118 2.70 5.65 6.68
CA MET A 118 3.77 5.97 5.72
C MET A 118 4.41 7.34 6.01
N SER A 119 3.61 8.33 6.36
CA SER A 119 4.09 9.67 6.76
C SER A 119 5.02 9.60 7.97
N ASN A 120 4.74 8.75 8.95
CA ASN A 120 5.61 8.53 10.11
C ASN A 120 6.98 7.93 9.71
N LEU A 121 7.07 7.28 8.55
CA LEU A 121 8.34 6.80 7.97
C LEU A 121 9.03 7.85 7.07
N GLY A 122 8.49 9.07 6.98
CA GLY A 122 9.02 10.20 6.22
C GLY A 122 8.53 10.28 4.76
N TYR A 123 7.51 9.51 4.39
CA TYR A 123 6.88 9.61 3.07
C TYR A 123 5.89 10.77 3.01
N GLN A 124 5.63 11.28 1.82
CA GLN A 124 4.56 12.27 1.64
C GLN A 124 3.20 11.61 1.87
N GLN A 125 2.29 12.31 2.55
CA GLN A 125 0.91 11.84 2.67
C GLN A 125 0.24 11.84 1.31
N THR A 126 -0.48 10.76 1.05
CA THR A 126 -1.33 10.59 -0.11
C THR A 126 -2.79 10.66 0.29
N THR A 127 -3.59 11.26 -0.60
CA THR A 127 -5.03 11.44 -0.48
C THR A 127 -5.77 10.53 -1.47
N LEU A 128 -7.10 10.45 -1.35
CA LEU A 128 -7.89 9.57 -2.20
C LEU A 128 -7.92 10.02 -3.67
N ASP A 129 -7.84 11.33 -3.93
CA ASP A 129 -7.76 11.91 -5.28
C ASP A 129 -6.43 11.61 -5.98
N GLU A 130 -5.37 11.32 -5.22
CA GLU A 130 -4.06 10.94 -5.74
C GLU A 130 -3.88 9.42 -5.89
N ALA A 131 -4.79 8.64 -5.31
CA ALA A 131 -4.82 7.20 -5.45
C ALA A 131 -5.54 6.80 -6.74
N ALA A 132 -4.91 5.97 -7.58
CA ALA A 132 -5.53 5.51 -8.83
C ALA A 132 -6.48 4.33 -8.55
N PRO A 133 -7.80 4.45 -8.78
CA PRO A 133 -8.72 3.34 -8.61
C PRO A 133 -8.56 2.33 -9.73
N VAL A 134 -8.43 1.05 -9.39
CA VAL A 134 -8.42 -0.04 -10.38
C VAL A 134 -9.68 -0.87 -10.25
N ARG A 135 -10.33 -1.07 -11.40
CA ARG A 135 -11.65 -1.68 -11.51
C ARG A 135 -11.61 -2.81 -12.53
N ILE A 136 -12.42 -3.84 -12.32
CA ILE A 136 -12.64 -4.86 -13.34
C ILE A 136 -13.36 -4.21 -14.51
N ALA A 137 -12.86 -4.41 -15.74
CA ALA A 137 -13.45 -3.87 -16.96
C ALA A 137 -14.93 -4.24 -17.10
N HIS A 138 -15.27 -5.50 -16.77
CA HIS A 138 -16.63 -6.00 -16.77
C HIS A 138 -17.28 -5.77 -15.40
N GLY A 139 -18.32 -4.92 -15.34
CA GLY A 139 -19.09 -4.64 -14.13
C GLY A 139 -18.57 -3.47 -13.28
N ASN A 140 -17.47 -2.81 -13.67
CA ASN A 140 -16.95 -1.59 -13.04
C ASN A 140 -16.70 -1.72 -11.52
N VAL A 141 -16.39 -2.94 -11.06
CA VAL A 141 -16.20 -3.24 -9.63
C VAL A 141 -14.80 -2.82 -9.20
N LEU A 142 -14.74 -1.89 -8.25
CA LEU A 142 -13.49 -1.46 -7.62
C LEU A 142 -12.81 -2.62 -6.89
N GLN A 143 -11.60 -2.96 -7.29
CA GLN A 143 -10.78 -3.98 -6.64
C GLN A 143 -9.85 -3.34 -5.61
N TYR A 144 -9.07 -2.35 -6.03
CA TYR A 144 -8.03 -1.75 -5.21
C TYR A 144 -7.74 -0.31 -5.63
N TYR A 145 -6.97 0.37 -4.79
CA TYR A 145 -6.32 1.63 -5.14
C TYR A 145 -4.83 1.42 -5.28
N LEU A 146 -4.27 1.91 -6.38
CA LEU A 146 -2.85 1.96 -6.61
C LEU A 146 -2.31 3.30 -6.10
N VAL A 147 -1.32 3.25 -5.21
CA VAL A 147 -0.83 4.41 -4.47
C VAL A 147 0.69 4.45 -4.48
N LEU A 148 1.27 5.54 -4.99
CA LEU A 148 2.71 5.78 -4.87
C LEU A 148 3.03 6.50 -3.55
N TYR A 149 4.01 5.97 -2.82
CA TYR A 149 4.66 6.64 -1.70
C TYR A 149 6.13 6.90 -2.05
N SER A 150 6.49 8.18 -2.12
CA SER A 150 7.87 8.63 -2.29
C SER A 150 8.23 9.64 -1.20
N LYS A 151 9.48 9.60 -0.73
CA LYS A 151 10.03 10.64 0.16
C LYS A 151 10.37 11.91 -0.60
N HIS A 152 10.61 11.81 -1.91
CA HIS A 152 11.03 12.93 -2.74
C HIS A 152 9.85 13.50 -3.54
N SER A 153 9.74 14.83 -3.62
CA SER A 153 8.64 15.50 -4.34
C SER A 153 8.57 15.14 -5.83
N LEU A 154 9.71 14.81 -6.44
CA LEU A 154 9.77 14.34 -7.83
C LEU A 154 8.97 13.05 -8.05
N GLY A 155 8.97 12.10 -7.11
CA GLY A 155 8.20 10.86 -7.24
C GLY A 155 6.70 11.15 -7.35
N ARG A 156 6.19 12.03 -6.49
CA ARG A 156 4.79 12.50 -6.55
C ARG A 156 4.47 13.24 -7.85
N LYS A 157 5.41 14.06 -8.36
CA LYS A 157 5.25 14.73 -9.66
C LYS A 157 5.13 13.70 -10.79
N LEU A 158 6.04 12.73 -10.83
CA LEU A 158 6.03 11.67 -11.85
C LEU A 158 4.72 10.88 -11.79
N TRP A 159 4.27 10.49 -10.60
CA TRP A 159 3.00 9.78 -10.42
C TRP A 159 1.80 10.52 -11.00
N ARG A 160 1.69 11.82 -10.70
CA ARG A 160 0.61 12.66 -11.23
C ARG A 160 0.65 12.78 -12.74
N GLU A 161 1.84 12.87 -13.34
CA GLU A 161 1.96 12.89 -14.80
C GLU A 161 1.59 11.54 -15.41
N THR A 162 2.06 10.42 -14.84
CA THR A 162 1.68 9.08 -15.27
C THR A 162 0.16 8.90 -15.27
N GLN A 163 -0.52 9.31 -14.21
CA GLN A 163 -1.99 9.21 -14.09
C GLN A 163 -2.75 9.99 -15.19
N LYS A 164 -2.18 11.07 -15.74
CA LYS A 164 -2.80 11.84 -16.83
C LYS A 164 -2.63 11.15 -18.19
N THR A 165 -1.56 10.37 -18.35
CA THR A 165 -1.16 9.78 -19.63
C THR A 165 -1.52 8.30 -19.75
N VAL A 166 -2.10 7.69 -18.71
CA VAL A 166 -2.55 6.30 -18.78
C VAL A 166 -3.81 6.23 -19.65
N ASP A 167 -3.66 5.73 -20.86
CA ASP A 167 -4.79 5.24 -21.65
C ASP A 167 -5.32 3.93 -21.04
N PRO A 168 -6.65 3.70 -21.02
CA PRO A 168 -7.21 2.44 -20.60
C PRO A 168 -6.63 1.31 -21.45
N GLN A 169 -5.81 0.44 -20.87
CA GLN A 169 -5.32 -0.75 -21.55
C GLN A 169 -6.50 -1.73 -21.67
N MET A 170 -7.23 -1.64 -22.79
CA MET A 170 -8.47 -2.41 -23.04
C MET A 170 -8.20 -3.88 -23.43
N GLY A 171 -6.93 -4.29 -23.50
CA GLY A 171 -6.55 -5.66 -23.83
C GLY A 171 -5.07 -5.93 -23.59
N LEU A 172 -4.77 -7.21 -23.37
CA LEU A 172 -3.47 -7.80 -23.61
C LEU A 172 -3.58 -8.45 -24.99
N GLU A 173 -3.08 -7.78 -26.03
CA GLU A 173 -2.76 -8.52 -27.26
C GLU A 173 -1.54 -9.38 -26.91
N LEU A 174 -1.79 -10.67 -26.68
CA LEU A 174 -0.78 -11.73 -26.50
C LEU A 174 -0.50 -12.41 -27.84
#